data_AF-A0A9W5Z4N3-F1
#
_entry.id   AF-A0A9W5Z4N3-F1
#
_cell.length_a   1.000
_cell.length_b   1.000
_cell.length_c   1.000
_cell.angle_alpha   90.00
_cell.angle_beta   90.00
_cell.angle_gamma   90.00
#
_symmetry.space_group_name_H-M   'P 1'
#
loop_
_entity.id
_entity.type
_entity.pdbx_description
1 polymer ?
#
loop_
_entity_poly.entity_id
_entity_poly.type
_entity_poly.pdbx_seq_one_letter_code
_entity_poly.pdbx_strand_id
1 'polypeptide(L)'
;TGQAEFQLLLKFYDRAYRDGISKGYNSVTDAVKSALAYLSITLKRESPLYGVYLVHLLENVVNKGDATDLENERQKDLALAADEISPLLRPLALLVSSGRGQQENADTITSYDQDVSALFRDAWFNIAVHGISMHSPVGQDHFEELRLLAKHSPPLVSEDRMEATESDVELNTILRRGMGSQRFQEQKRNLLAELPGHEAEIKRLSYSQVVFLNATILVEKLRALSGKCTGFLDYFRDPAIATTEMASCMSAIAEKVVASYLSLTMSGKSEDFSVAYLSRELAAFFIACSHRVER
;
A
#
# COMPACT_ATOMS: atom_id res chain seq x y z
N THR A 1 -19.48 -15.62 -19.99
CA THR A 1 -20.38 -14.60 -20.56
C THR A 1 -20.53 -13.38 -19.64
N GLY A 2 -20.79 -13.52 -18.33
CA GLY A 2 -20.92 -12.33 -17.44
C GLY A 2 -19.63 -11.56 -17.09
N GLN A 3 -18.46 -12.22 -16.98
CA GLN A 3 -17.21 -11.51 -16.64
C GLN A 3 -16.74 -10.53 -17.73
N ALA A 4 -16.90 -10.89 -19.00
CA ALA A 4 -16.50 -10.03 -20.12
C ALA A 4 -17.38 -8.77 -20.23
N GLU A 5 -18.70 -8.93 -20.05
CA GLU A 5 -19.65 -7.81 -20.00
C GLU A 5 -19.34 -6.88 -18.82
N PHE A 6 -19.00 -7.46 -17.67
CA PHE A 6 -18.60 -6.70 -16.50
C PHE A 6 -17.29 -5.91 -16.73
N GLN A 7 -16.27 -6.51 -17.37
CA GLN A 7 -15.06 -5.78 -17.77
C GLN A 7 -15.37 -4.62 -18.73
N LEU A 8 -16.31 -4.80 -19.67
CA LEU A 8 -16.76 -3.72 -20.56
C LEU A 8 -17.43 -2.59 -19.78
N LEU A 9 -18.25 -2.91 -18.78
CA LEU A 9 -18.86 -1.92 -17.89
C LEU A 9 -17.81 -1.12 -17.11
N LEU A 10 -16.80 -1.80 -16.56
CA LEU A 10 -15.72 -1.14 -15.82
C LEU A 10 -14.91 -0.20 -16.73
N LYS A 11 -14.56 -0.64 -17.94
CA LYS A 11 -13.92 0.23 -18.95
C LYS A 11 -14.78 1.42 -19.34
N PHE A 12 -16.10 1.24 -19.41
CA PHE A 12 -17.04 2.33 -19.64
C PHE A 12 -17.01 3.34 -18.48
N TYR A 13 -17.00 2.89 -17.22
CA TYR A 13 -16.87 3.78 -16.06
C TYR A 13 -15.56 4.56 -16.07
N ASP A 14 -14.43 3.93 -16.38
CA ASP A 14 -13.15 4.63 -16.47
C ASP A 14 -13.15 5.72 -17.56
N ARG A 15 -13.80 5.45 -18.69
CA ARG A 15 -13.96 6.44 -19.76
C ARG A 15 -14.91 7.57 -19.34
N ALA A 16 -16.08 7.24 -18.79
CA ALA A 16 -17.06 8.22 -18.35
C ALA A 16 -16.50 9.13 -17.25
N TYR A 17 -15.69 8.57 -16.34
CA TYR A 17 -14.99 9.34 -15.31
C TYR A 17 -13.99 10.34 -15.92
N ARG A 18 -13.11 9.87 -16.82
CA ARG A 18 -12.12 10.73 -17.49
C ARG A 18 -12.77 11.83 -18.32
N ASP A 19 -13.78 11.48 -19.12
CA ASP A 19 -14.54 12.45 -19.90
C ASP A 19 -15.23 13.47 -18.99
N GLY A 20 -15.80 13.00 -17.86
CA GLY A 20 -16.44 13.85 -16.85
C GLY A 20 -15.46 14.86 -16.23
N ILE A 21 -14.27 14.42 -15.83
CA ILE A 21 -13.22 15.30 -15.29
C ILE A 21 -12.79 16.33 -16.35
N SER A 22 -12.49 15.88 -17.57
CA SER A 22 -12.01 16.78 -18.64
C SER A 22 -13.02 17.87 -19.02
N LYS A 23 -14.33 17.58 -18.87
CA LYS A 23 -15.43 18.50 -19.22
C LYS A 23 -16.02 19.22 -18.01
N GLY A 24 -15.53 18.97 -16.79
CA GLY A 24 -16.07 19.54 -15.56
C GLY A 24 -17.48 19.07 -15.19
N TYR A 25 -17.87 17.87 -15.64
CA TYR A 25 -19.19 17.29 -15.37
C TYR A 25 -19.22 16.55 -14.04
N ASN A 26 -19.28 17.31 -12.94
CA ASN A 26 -19.22 16.77 -11.58
C ASN A 26 -20.31 15.73 -11.28
N SER A 27 -21.52 15.90 -11.84
CA SER A 27 -22.60 14.93 -11.67
C SER A 27 -22.27 13.55 -12.25
N VAL A 28 -21.55 13.50 -13.37
CA VAL A 28 -21.10 12.25 -14.00
C VAL A 28 -19.99 11.61 -13.17
N THR A 29 -19.02 12.40 -12.71
CA THR A 29 -17.92 11.88 -11.89
C THR A 29 -18.42 11.34 -10.56
N ASP A 30 -19.39 12.00 -9.93
CA ASP A 30 -19.98 11.58 -8.66
C ASP A 30 -20.85 10.33 -8.82
N ALA A 31 -21.58 10.22 -9.94
CA ALA A 31 -22.33 9.02 -10.28
C ALA A 31 -21.41 7.80 -10.49
N VAL A 32 -20.28 7.98 -11.20
CA VAL A 32 -19.30 6.90 -11.38
C VAL A 32 -18.65 6.50 -10.05
N LYS A 33 -18.21 7.47 -9.23
CA LYS A 33 -17.67 7.18 -7.88
C LYS A 33 -18.66 6.40 -7.02
N SER A 34 -19.93 6.78 -7.06
CA SER A 34 -21.00 6.11 -6.32
C SER A 34 -21.26 4.69 -6.84
N ALA A 35 -21.23 4.49 -8.16
CA ALA A 35 -21.37 3.16 -8.76
C ALA A 35 -20.21 2.23 -8.38
N LEU A 36 -18.97 2.71 -8.42
CA LEU A 36 -17.80 1.94 -7.99
C LEU A 36 -17.89 1.58 -6.50
N ALA A 37 -18.26 2.53 -5.63
CA ALA A 37 -18.48 2.25 -4.21
C ALA A 37 -19.60 1.21 -4.00
N TYR A 38 -20.70 1.29 -4.75
CA TYR A 38 -21.79 0.34 -4.71
C TYR A 38 -21.36 -1.08 -5.12
N LEU A 39 -20.57 -1.21 -6.19
CA LEU A 39 -20.00 -2.50 -6.58
C LEU A 39 -19.12 -3.07 -5.47
N SER A 40 -18.33 -2.22 -4.82
CA SER A 40 -17.38 -2.61 -3.77
C SER A 40 -18.06 -3.22 -2.53
N ILE A 41 -19.24 -2.72 -2.17
CA ILE A 41 -20.01 -3.22 -1.02
C ILE A 41 -20.92 -4.40 -1.37
N THR A 42 -21.29 -4.55 -2.64
CA THR A 42 -22.30 -5.54 -3.07
C THR A 42 -21.66 -6.84 -3.58
N LEU A 43 -20.44 -6.76 -4.14
CA LEU A 43 -19.74 -7.92 -4.66
C LEU A 43 -19.23 -8.81 -3.51
N LYS A 44 -19.72 -10.04 -3.49
CA LYS A 44 -19.27 -11.09 -2.56
C LYS A 44 -17.94 -11.68 -3.01
N ARG A 45 -17.08 -12.05 -2.06
CA ARG A 45 -15.71 -12.54 -2.33
C ARG A 45 -15.69 -13.85 -3.12
N GLU A 46 -16.73 -14.67 -2.97
CA GLU A 46 -16.89 -15.94 -3.68
C GLU A 46 -17.30 -15.74 -5.15
N SER A 47 -17.73 -14.54 -5.52
CA SER A 47 -18.12 -14.24 -6.89
C SER A 47 -16.88 -14.10 -7.78
N PRO A 48 -16.87 -14.71 -8.98
CA PRO A 48 -15.80 -14.51 -9.94
C PRO A 48 -15.72 -13.06 -10.45
N LEU A 49 -16.74 -12.23 -10.21
CA LEU A 49 -16.72 -10.79 -10.50
C LEU A 49 -15.92 -9.99 -9.47
N TYR A 50 -15.76 -10.50 -8.23
CA TYR A 50 -14.94 -9.88 -7.20
C TYR A 50 -13.49 -9.79 -7.65
N GLY A 51 -12.92 -10.92 -8.11
CA GLY A 51 -11.55 -10.97 -8.60
C GLY A 51 -11.33 -10.02 -9.79
N VAL A 52 -12.26 -10.04 -10.75
CA VAL A 52 -12.21 -9.12 -11.92
C VAL A 52 -12.23 -7.66 -11.47
N TYR A 53 -13.07 -7.30 -10.51
CA TYR A 53 -13.17 -5.92 -10.03
C TYR A 53 -11.94 -5.50 -9.21
N LEU A 54 -11.44 -6.39 -8.36
CA LEU A 54 -10.24 -6.14 -7.54
C LEU A 54 -9.02 -5.90 -8.44
N VAL A 55 -8.81 -6.78 -9.42
CA VAL A 55 -7.72 -6.62 -10.41
C VAL A 55 -7.88 -5.31 -11.16
N HIS A 56 -9.09 -4.99 -11.66
CA HIS A 56 -9.37 -3.73 -12.36
C HIS A 56 -9.00 -2.50 -11.54
N LEU A 57 -9.40 -2.47 -10.25
CA LEU A 57 -9.11 -1.34 -9.38
C LEU A 57 -7.61 -1.22 -9.06
N LEU A 58 -6.93 -2.34 -8.80
CA LEU A 58 -5.50 -2.35 -8.52
C LEU A 58 -4.69 -1.95 -9.75
N GLU A 59 -4.98 -2.51 -10.93
CA GLU A 59 -4.38 -2.12 -12.20
C GLU A 59 -4.57 -0.62 -12.47
N ASN A 60 -5.76 -0.09 -12.17
CA ASN A 60 -6.00 1.35 -12.32
C ASN A 60 -5.12 2.19 -11.39
N VAL A 61 -4.89 1.77 -10.14
CA VAL A 61 -3.92 2.45 -9.25
C VAL A 61 -2.51 2.34 -9.80
N VAL A 62 -2.09 1.14 -10.21
CA VAL A 62 -0.74 0.88 -10.75
C VAL A 62 -0.46 1.72 -12.00
N ASN A 63 -1.46 1.92 -12.86
CA ASN A 63 -1.32 2.67 -14.10
C ASN A 63 -1.54 4.18 -13.97
N LYS A 64 -1.84 4.72 -12.78
CA LYS A 64 -1.91 6.18 -12.57
C LYS A 64 -0.53 6.82 -12.60
N GLY A 65 -0.46 8.01 -13.22
CA GLY A 65 0.77 8.76 -13.40
C GLY A 65 1.69 8.25 -14.53
N ASP A 66 1.14 7.48 -15.48
CA ASP A 66 1.83 7.00 -16.71
C ASP A 66 1.96 8.08 -17.80
N ALA A 67 1.51 9.33 -17.53
CA ALA A 67 1.68 10.45 -18.44
C ALA A 67 3.15 10.91 -18.45
N THR A 68 3.97 10.24 -19.26
CA THR A 68 5.24 10.76 -19.73
C THR A 68 4.97 11.96 -20.63
N ASP A 69 4.92 13.18 -20.10
CA ASP A 69 4.99 14.37 -20.96
C ASP A 69 5.79 15.51 -20.31
N LEU A 70 6.99 15.69 -20.87
CA LEU A 70 7.80 16.90 -20.95
C LEU A 70 8.45 17.45 -19.65
N GLU A 71 9.69 17.89 -19.82
CA GLU A 71 10.69 18.11 -18.78
C GLU A 71 10.42 19.22 -17.74
N ASN A 72 9.28 19.92 -17.80
CA ASN A 72 9.18 21.27 -17.20
C ASN A 72 7.99 21.57 -16.23
N GLU A 73 7.09 20.64 -15.87
CA GLU A 73 5.98 20.94 -14.90
C GLU A 73 5.88 19.99 -13.68
N ARG A 74 7.03 19.49 -13.19
CA ARG A 74 7.12 18.25 -12.39
C ARG A 74 6.63 18.25 -10.94
N GLN A 75 6.43 19.40 -10.27
CA GLN A 75 5.89 19.45 -8.89
C GLN A 75 4.36 19.51 -8.87
N LYS A 76 3.75 20.14 -9.90
CA LYS A 76 2.29 20.09 -10.09
C LYS A 76 1.86 18.65 -10.40
N ASP A 77 2.67 17.92 -11.16
CA ASP A 77 2.41 16.52 -11.52
C ASP A 77 2.29 15.57 -10.32
N LEU A 78 3.02 15.79 -9.22
CA LEU A 78 2.93 14.93 -8.04
C LEU A 78 1.57 15.09 -7.32
N ALA A 79 1.15 16.35 -7.12
CA ALA A 79 -0.16 16.64 -6.54
C ALA A 79 -1.29 16.15 -7.46
N LEU A 80 -1.15 16.36 -8.77
CA LEU A 80 -2.11 15.91 -9.77
C LEU A 80 -2.20 14.36 -9.83
N ALA A 81 -1.08 13.65 -9.72
CA ALA A 81 -1.08 12.18 -9.74
C ALA A 81 -1.65 11.59 -8.43
N ALA A 82 -1.40 12.23 -7.28
CA ALA A 82 -2.05 11.84 -6.03
C ALA A 82 -3.57 12.02 -6.13
N ASP A 83 -4.03 13.13 -6.72
CA ASP A 83 -5.45 13.40 -6.98
C ASP A 83 -6.09 12.42 -7.97
N GLU A 84 -5.32 11.82 -8.89
CA GLU A 84 -5.80 10.77 -9.80
C GLU A 84 -5.96 9.40 -9.10
N ILE A 85 -5.20 9.14 -8.04
CA ILE A 85 -5.28 7.91 -7.24
C ILE A 85 -6.41 7.99 -6.21
N SER A 86 -6.63 9.16 -5.61
CA SER A 86 -7.65 9.41 -4.58
C SER A 86 -9.04 8.78 -4.85
N PRO A 87 -9.63 8.88 -6.07
CA PRO A 87 -10.95 8.32 -6.36
C PRO A 87 -11.02 6.79 -6.29
N LEU A 88 -9.87 6.11 -6.39
CA LEU A 88 -9.76 4.65 -6.37
C LEU A 88 -9.60 4.09 -4.96
N LEU A 89 -9.13 4.91 -4.00
CA LEU A 89 -8.85 4.48 -2.63
C LEU A 89 -10.11 3.97 -1.92
N ARG A 90 -11.21 4.70 -2.04
CA ARG A 90 -12.49 4.33 -1.41
C ARG A 90 -13.08 3.02 -1.94
N PRO A 91 -13.30 2.83 -3.25
CA PRO A 91 -13.82 1.56 -3.74
C PRO A 91 -12.89 0.39 -3.42
N LEU A 92 -11.56 0.56 -3.50
CA LEU A 92 -10.62 -0.49 -3.09
C LEU A 92 -10.77 -0.86 -1.62
N ALA A 93 -10.74 0.13 -0.72
CA ALA A 93 -10.88 -0.07 0.72
C ALA A 93 -12.19 -0.77 1.09
N LEU A 94 -13.30 -0.36 0.45
CA LEU A 94 -14.59 -1.01 0.64
C LEU A 94 -14.59 -2.45 0.13
N LEU A 95 -14.03 -2.73 -1.05
CA LEU A 95 -14.03 -4.07 -1.64
C LEU A 95 -13.24 -5.08 -0.79
N VAL A 96 -12.08 -4.68 -0.28
CA VAL A 96 -11.23 -5.58 0.53
C VAL A 96 -11.77 -5.80 1.94
N SER A 97 -12.64 -4.90 2.43
CA SER A 97 -13.26 -4.98 3.76
C SER A 97 -14.66 -5.64 3.76
N SER A 98 -15.45 -5.48 2.68
CA SER A 98 -16.88 -5.86 2.63
C SER A 98 -17.17 -7.37 2.67
N GLY A 99 -16.16 -8.22 2.55
CA GLY A 99 -16.29 -9.68 2.61
C GLY A 99 -16.03 -10.31 3.98
N ARG A 100 -15.77 -9.52 5.03
CA ARG A 100 -15.34 -10.00 6.35
C ARG A 100 -16.37 -9.69 7.43
N GLY A 101 -17.53 -10.34 7.37
CA GLY A 101 -18.45 -10.33 8.51
C GLY A 101 -17.83 -11.06 9.71
N GLN A 102 -17.84 -10.43 10.89
CA GLN A 102 -17.93 -10.96 12.27
C GLN A 102 -17.25 -12.31 12.66
N GLN A 103 -16.29 -12.81 11.90
CA GLN A 103 -15.39 -13.89 12.30
C GLN A 103 -14.00 -13.28 12.49
N GLU A 104 -13.87 -12.53 13.59
CA GLU A 104 -12.61 -12.00 14.13
C GLU A 104 -11.68 -13.11 14.69
N ASN A 105 -12.04 -14.38 14.51
CA ASN A 105 -11.31 -15.53 15.02
C ASN A 105 -10.67 -16.33 13.89
N ALA A 106 -9.73 -15.71 13.17
CA ALA A 106 -8.55 -16.38 12.63
C ALA A 106 -7.71 -15.36 11.88
N ASP A 107 -6.42 -15.37 12.20
CA ASP A 107 -5.32 -14.81 11.43
C ASP A 107 -5.17 -15.50 10.06
N THR A 108 -6.27 -15.64 9.32
CA THR A 108 -6.23 -15.98 7.91
C THR A 108 -5.65 -14.77 7.21
N ILE A 109 -4.33 -14.82 7.02
CA ILE A 109 -3.62 -14.12 5.95
C ILE A 109 -4.55 -14.14 4.75
N THR A 110 -4.83 -12.97 4.19
CA THR A 110 -5.56 -12.88 2.94
C THR A 110 -4.70 -13.56 1.89
N SER A 111 -4.88 -14.86 1.68
CA SER A 111 -4.19 -15.57 0.61
C SER A 111 -4.87 -15.13 -0.68
N TYR A 112 -4.36 -14.02 -1.21
CA TYR A 112 -4.49 -13.71 -2.62
C TYR A 112 -3.50 -14.61 -3.37
N ASP A 113 -3.79 -14.91 -4.63
CA ASP A 113 -2.79 -15.51 -5.49
C ASP A 113 -1.58 -14.56 -5.67
N GLN A 114 -0.52 -15.09 -6.27
CA GLN A 114 0.74 -14.39 -6.45
C GLN A 114 0.59 -13.14 -7.33
N ASP A 115 -0.29 -13.19 -8.33
CA ASP A 115 -0.52 -12.11 -9.30
C ASP A 115 -1.25 -10.93 -8.64
N VAL A 116 -2.34 -11.20 -7.93
CA VAL A 116 -3.06 -10.17 -7.16
C VAL A 116 -2.18 -9.61 -6.05
N SER A 117 -1.38 -10.46 -5.40
CA SER A 117 -0.40 -10.01 -4.41
C SER A 117 0.64 -9.07 -5.03
N ALA A 118 1.12 -9.34 -6.25
CA ALA A 118 1.99 -8.44 -6.99
C ALA A 118 1.32 -7.09 -7.27
N LEU A 119 0.07 -7.10 -7.75
CA LEU A 119 -0.70 -5.87 -8.00
C LEU A 119 -0.88 -5.02 -6.73
N PHE A 120 -1.08 -5.63 -5.56
CA PHE A 120 -1.11 -4.88 -4.29
C PHE A 120 0.22 -4.20 -3.98
N ARG A 121 1.35 -4.91 -4.13
CA ARG A 121 2.69 -4.33 -3.89
C ARG A 121 2.95 -3.16 -4.83
N ASP A 122 2.67 -3.38 -6.11
CA ASP A 122 2.82 -2.41 -7.17
C ASP A 122 1.94 -1.17 -6.93
N ALA A 123 0.69 -1.36 -6.46
CA ALA A 123 -0.19 -0.27 -6.09
C ALA A 123 0.38 0.55 -4.91
N TRP A 124 0.90 -0.10 -3.87
CA TRP A 124 1.54 0.58 -2.73
C TRP A 124 2.83 1.31 -3.12
N PHE A 125 3.64 0.73 -4.00
CA PHE A 125 4.79 1.44 -4.55
C PHE A 125 4.35 2.64 -5.36
N ASN A 126 3.30 2.55 -6.19
CA ASN A 126 2.82 3.70 -6.95
C ASN A 126 2.27 4.81 -6.02
N ILE A 127 1.52 4.44 -4.98
CA ILE A 127 1.05 5.36 -3.92
C ILE A 127 2.23 6.11 -3.29
N ALA A 128 3.30 5.39 -2.91
CA ALA A 128 4.49 5.99 -2.32
C ALA A 128 5.27 6.85 -3.32
N VAL A 129 5.42 6.42 -4.57
CA VAL A 129 6.10 7.16 -5.65
C VAL A 129 5.42 8.51 -5.90
N HIS A 130 4.08 8.56 -5.84
CA HIS A 130 3.30 9.79 -5.97
C HIS A 130 3.16 10.60 -4.68
N GLY A 131 3.97 10.28 -3.65
CA GLY A 131 4.12 11.10 -2.45
C GLY A 131 2.95 11.03 -1.48
N ILE A 132 2.00 10.11 -1.68
CA ILE A 132 0.93 9.86 -0.72
C ILE A 132 1.58 9.23 0.52
N SER A 133 1.46 9.93 1.64
CA SER A 133 1.98 9.55 2.95
C SER A 133 1.03 9.98 4.06
N MET A 134 1.26 9.51 5.28
CA MET A 134 0.49 9.89 6.48
C MET A 134 0.42 11.40 6.73
N HIS A 135 1.38 12.16 6.19
CA HIS A 135 1.50 13.61 6.38
C HIS A 135 1.13 14.41 5.13
N SER A 136 0.86 13.73 4.01
CA SER A 136 0.39 14.39 2.78
C SER A 136 -1.09 14.76 2.90
N PRO A 137 -1.57 15.82 2.21
CA PRO A 137 -2.99 16.19 2.20
C PRO A 137 -3.90 15.03 1.79
N VAL A 138 -3.58 14.37 0.66
CA VAL A 138 -4.34 13.19 0.18
C VAL A 138 -4.35 12.06 1.20
N GLY A 139 -3.21 11.78 1.85
CA GLY A 139 -3.14 10.73 2.86
C GLY A 139 -3.92 11.04 4.13
N GLN A 140 -4.10 12.32 4.48
CA GLN A 140 -4.95 12.75 5.59
C GLN A 140 -6.43 12.68 5.22
N ASP A 141 -6.80 13.16 4.04
CA ASP A 141 -8.17 13.17 3.53
C ASP A 141 -8.71 11.74 3.32
N HIS A 142 -7.83 10.80 2.96
CA HIS A 142 -8.16 9.38 2.72
C HIS A 142 -7.56 8.43 3.76
N PHE A 143 -7.34 8.91 4.98
CA PHE A 143 -6.69 8.13 6.03
C PHE A 143 -7.42 6.80 6.32
N GLU A 144 -8.74 6.84 6.43
CA GLU A 144 -9.56 5.66 6.75
C GLU A 144 -9.51 4.61 5.62
N GLU A 145 -9.59 5.05 4.36
CA GLU A 145 -9.47 4.19 3.19
C GLU A 145 -8.09 3.54 3.12
N LEU A 146 -7.03 4.32 3.28
CA LEU A 146 -5.65 3.80 3.29
C LEU A 146 -5.43 2.83 4.44
N ARG A 147 -6.00 3.11 5.61
CA ARG A 147 -5.92 2.23 6.78
C ARG A 147 -6.59 0.88 6.53
N LEU A 148 -7.81 0.88 6.00
CA LEU A 148 -8.52 -0.34 5.64
C LEU A 148 -7.79 -1.12 4.54
N LEU A 149 -7.29 -0.42 3.52
CA LEU A 149 -6.51 -1.04 2.45
C LEU A 149 -5.25 -1.73 3.01
N ALA A 150 -4.50 -1.04 3.88
CA ALA A 150 -3.27 -1.58 4.48
C ALA A 150 -3.55 -2.79 5.38
N LYS A 151 -4.63 -2.74 6.17
CA LYS A 151 -5.08 -3.87 7.03
C LYS A 151 -5.35 -5.16 6.24
N HIS A 152 -5.78 -5.03 4.98
CA HIS A 152 -6.18 -6.15 4.13
C HIS A 152 -5.20 -6.49 3.00
N SER A 153 -4.16 -5.69 2.81
CA SER A 153 -3.11 -5.94 1.82
C SER A 153 -2.15 -7.06 2.27
N PRO A 154 -1.53 -7.80 1.33
CA PRO A 154 -0.40 -8.70 1.63
C PRO A 154 0.89 -7.93 1.94
N PRO A 155 1.97 -8.61 2.39
CA PRO A 155 3.29 -8.01 2.53
C PRO A 155 3.82 -7.39 1.22
N LEU A 156 4.62 -6.33 1.34
CA LEU A 156 5.33 -5.66 0.24
C LEU A 156 6.51 -6.45 -0.36
N VAL A 157 6.79 -7.64 0.16
CA VAL A 157 7.80 -8.58 -0.37
C VAL A 157 7.06 -9.81 -0.89
N SER A 158 7.55 -10.40 -1.98
CA SER A 158 7.00 -11.68 -2.49
C SER A 158 7.59 -12.86 -1.72
N GLU A 159 6.75 -13.84 -1.38
CA GLU A 159 7.15 -15.02 -0.63
C GLU A 159 8.20 -15.87 -1.37
N ASP A 160 8.23 -15.83 -2.71
CA ASP A 160 9.16 -16.59 -3.56
C ASP A 160 10.51 -15.89 -3.77
N ARG A 161 10.76 -14.74 -3.14
CA ARG A 161 12.01 -13.96 -3.32
C ARG A 161 13.23 -14.54 -2.63
N MET A 162 13.18 -15.76 -2.12
CA MET A 162 14.39 -16.46 -1.68
C MET A 162 15.43 -16.59 -2.82
N GLU A 163 15.01 -16.42 -4.09
CA GLU A 163 15.88 -16.51 -5.29
C GLU A 163 15.94 -15.24 -6.16
N ALA A 164 15.14 -14.20 -5.88
CA ALA A 164 15.08 -12.99 -6.72
C ALA A 164 16.26 -12.05 -6.44
N THR A 165 16.92 -11.57 -7.50
CA THR A 165 18.10 -10.71 -7.37
C THR A 165 17.68 -9.23 -7.28
N GLU A 166 18.52 -8.35 -6.72
CA GLU A 166 18.32 -6.90 -6.68
C GLU A 166 17.94 -6.30 -8.06
N SER A 167 18.43 -6.92 -9.15
CA SER A 167 18.08 -6.59 -10.53
C SER A 167 16.59 -6.72 -10.85
N ASP A 168 15.87 -7.66 -10.25
CA ASP A 168 14.43 -7.86 -10.50
C ASP A 168 13.59 -6.75 -9.86
N VAL A 169 14.11 -6.10 -8.81
CA VAL A 169 13.51 -4.91 -8.19
C VAL A 169 13.74 -3.69 -9.07
N GLU A 170 14.94 -3.53 -9.61
CA GLU A 170 15.27 -2.42 -10.53
C GLU A 170 14.53 -2.51 -11.88
N LEU A 171 14.07 -3.72 -12.26
CA LEU A 171 13.24 -3.94 -13.44
C LEU A 171 11.76 -3.60 -13.23
N ASN A 172 11.30 -3.31 -12.01
CA ASN A 172 9.92 -2.91 -11.77
C ASN A 172 9.61 -1.60 -12.52
N THR A 173 8.66 -1.68 -13.45
CA THR A 173 8.32 -0.57 -14.36
C THR A 173 7.80 0.64 -13.61
N ILE A 174 7.15 0.49 -12.46
CA ILE A 174 6.65 1.57 -11.61
C ILE A 174 7.82 2.35 -11.01
N LEU A 175 8.82 1.63 -10.51
CA LEU A 175 10.02 2.25 -9.94
C LEU A 175 10.81 2.98 -11.03
N ARG A 176 10.88 2.42 -12.25
CA ARG A 176 11.52 3.10 -13.39
C ARG A 176 10.75 4.34 -13.86
N ARG A 177 9.41 4.30 -13.90
CA ARG A 177 8.55 5.45 -14.25
C ARG A 177 8.70 6.60 -13.24
N GLY A 178 8.85 6.27 -11.96
CA GLY A 178 9.02 7.26 -10.88
C GLY A 178 10.43 7.87 -10.79
N MET A 179 11.43 7.26 -11.44
CA MET A 179 12.83 7.69 -11.33
C MET A 179 13.09 9.04 -12.02
N GLY A 180 13.29 10.07 -11.21
CA GLY A 180 13.84 11.36 -11.61
C GLY A 180 14.68 11.94 -10.47
N SER A 181 15.75 12.68 -10.78
CA SER A 181 16.68 13.18 -9.76
C SER A 181 15.98 13.98 -8.65
N GLN A 182 15.05 14.88 -9.01
CA GLN A 182 14.25 15.64 -8.05
C GLN A 182 13.30 14.75 -7.24
N ARG A 183 12.60 13.81 -7.89
CA ARG A 183 11.71 12.85 -7.21
C ARG A 183 12.47 11.99 -6.22
N PHE A 184 13.67 11.56 -6.58
CA PHE A 184 14.52 10.79 -5.69
C PHE A 184 14.94 11.60 -4.45
N GLN A 185 15.30 12.87 -4.62
CA GLN A 185 15.59 13.75 -3.49
C GLN A 185 14.36 13.98 -2.61
N GLU A 186 13.17 14.14 -3.19
CA GLU A 186 11.93 14.27 -2.43
C GLU A 186 11.59 12.99 -1.65
N GLN A 187 11.74 11.81 -2.27
CA GLN A 187 11.58 10.53 -1.60
C GLN A 187 12.57 10.36 -0.43
N LYS A 188 13.84 10.76 -0.61
CA LYS A 188 14.85 10.78 0.46
C LYS A 188 14.49 11.76 1.57
N ARG A 189 14.00 12.95 1.23
CA ARG A 189 13.54 13.96 2.20
C ARG A 189 12.37 13.43 3.03
N ASN A 190 11.39 12.79 2.39
CA ASN A 190 10.24 12.21 3.09
C ASN A 190 10.68 11.09 4.04
N LEU A 191 11.59 10.22 3.58
CA LEU A 191 12.14 9.16 4.41
C LEU A 191 12.94 9.72 5.60
N LEU A 192 13.74 10.77 5.38
CA LEU A 192 14.52 11.43 6.43
C LEU A 192 13.62 12.12 7.46
N ALA A 193 12.50 12.71 7.04
CA ALA A 193 11.51 13.27 7.97
C ALA A 193 10.91 12.19 8.88
N GLU A 194 10.81 10.96 8.39
CA GLU A 194 10.36 9.82 9.17
C GLU A 194 11.47 9.21 10.05
N LEU A 195 12.73 9.25 9.59
CA LEU A 195 13.90 8.64 10.22
C LEU A 195 15.07 9.66 10.39
N PRO A 196 14.92 10.71 11.22
CA PRO A 196 15.86 11.84 11.29
C PRO A 196 17.30 11.48 11.76
N GLY A 197 17.51 10.28 12.30
CA GLY A 197 18.82 9.78 12.74
C GLY A 197 19.58 8.92 11.72
N HIS A 198 19.02 8.67 10.53
CA HIS A 198 19.54 7.68 9.56
C HIS A 198 20.02 8.33 8.26
N GLU A 199 20.48 9.58 8.32
CA GLU A 199 20.84 10.34 7.11
C GLU A 199 22.00 9.70 6.33
N ALA A 200 22.99 9.14 7.03
CA ALA A 200 24.16 8.54 6.41
C ALA A 200 23.80 7.28 5.60
N GLU A 201 22.90 6.46 6.14
CA GLU A 201 22.33 5.27 5.50
C GLU A 201 21.46 5.68 4.33
N ILE A 202 20.50 6.60 4.53
CA ILE A 202 19.57 7.07 3.50
C ILE A 202 20.31 7.63 2.28
N LYS A 203 21.44 8.34 2.48
CA LYS A 203 22.25 8.85 1.38
C LYS A 203 22.76 7.75 0.46
N ARG A 204 23.11 6.58 1.00
CA ARG A 204 23.68 5.43 0.27
C ARG A 204 22.62 4.54 -0.39
N LEU A 205 21.35 4.68 -0.02
CA LEU A 205 20.26 3.91 -0.61
C LEU A 205 20.01 4.26 -2.08
N SER A 206 19.63 3.24 -2.85
CA SER A 206 19.10 3.36 -4.22
C SER A 206 17.67 3.90 -4.25
N TYR A 207 17.18 4.31 -5.43
CA TYR A 207 15.81 4.81 -5.57
C TYR A 207 14.77 3.77 -5.14
N SER A 208 14.92 2.53 -5.63
CA SER A 208 14.03 1.41 -5.31
C SER A 208 13.99 1.12 -3.81
N GLN A 209 15.15 1.16 -3.14
CA GLN A 209 15.25 0.98 -1.69
C GLN A 209 14.51 2.09 -0.92
N VAL A 210 14.69 3.35 -1.31
CA VAL A 210 13.99 4.48 -0.66
C VAL A 210 12.48 4.40 -0.85
N VAL A 211 12.00 4.08 -2.06
CA VAL A 211 10.56 3.90 -2.32
C VAL A 211 9.99 2.75 -1.50
N PHE A 212 10.70 1.61 -1.46
CA PHE A 212 10.30 0.47 -0.64
C PHE A 212 10.17 0.86 0.84
N LEU A 213 11.13 1.59 1.41
CA LEU A 213 11.09 2.03 2.80
C LEU A 213 9.94 3.01 3.06
N ASN A 214 9.70 3.97 2.15
CA ASN A 214 8.56 4.90 2.27
C ASN A 214 7.21 4.17 2.22
N ALA A 215 7.04 3.22 1.29
CA ALA A 215 5.85 2.37 1.22
C ALA A 215 5.69 1.51 2.48
N THR A 216 6.79 0.94 2.97
CA THR A 216 6.81 0.11 4.18
C THR A 216 6.40 0.91 5.41
N ILE A 217 6.95 2.11 5.61
CA ILE A 217 6.55 2.99 6.71
C ILE A 217 5.06 3.30 6.66
N LEU A 218 4.55 3.64 5.47
CA LEU A 218 3.13 3.96 5.29
C LEU A 218 2.24 2.76 5.66
N VAL A 219 2.48 1.61 5.04
CA VAL A 219 1.66 0.41 5.21
C VAL A 219 1.72 -0.10 6.65
N GLU A 220 2.91 -0.23 7.23
CA GLU A 220 3.07 -0.80 8.57
C GLU A 220 2.57 0.14 9.67
N LYS A 221 2.71 1.47 9.51
CA LYS A 221 2.06 2.41 10.43
C LYS A 221 0.54 2.29 10.37
N LEU A 222 -0.03 2.25 9.16
CA LEU A 222 -1.48 2.08 8.99
C LEU A 222 -1.99 0.76 9.58
N ARG A 223 -1.22 -0.33 9.43
CA ARG A 223 -1.49 -1.62 10.08
C ARG A 223 -1.40 -1.54 11.60
N ALA A 224 -0.37 -0.87 12.16
CA ALA A 224 -0.24 -0.67 13.60
C ALA A 224 -1.41 0.12 14.17
N LEU A 225 -1.86 1.16 13.46
CA LEU A 225 -3.05 1.93 13.80
C LEU A 225 -4.36 1.12 13.65
N SER A 226 -4.31 -0.05 13.02
CA SER A 226 -5.40 -1.01 12.88
C SER A 226 -5.30 -2.21 13.83
N GLY A 227 -4.37 -2.17 14.79
CA GLY A 227 -4.19 -3.24 15.78
C GLY A 227 -3.23 -4.36 15.36
N LYS A 228 -2.39 -4.18 14.32
CA LYS A 228 -1.40 -5.17 13.87
C LYS A 228 -0.01 -4.55 13.76
N CYS A 229 0.97 -5.03 14.51
CA CYS A 229 2.32 -4.47 14.53
C CYS A 229 3.42 -5.47 14.17
N THR A 230 3.05 -6.64 13.65
CA THR A 230 3.98 -7.73 13.32
C THR A 230 4.26 -7.89 11.82
N GLY A 231 3.54 -7.19 10.94
CA GLY A 231 3.63 -7.34 9.49
C GLY A 231 5.03 -7.06 8.90
N PHE A 232 5.80 -6.15 9.51
CA PHE A 232 7.16 -5.86 9.06
C PHE A 232 8.13 -7.05 9.21
N LEU A 233 7.82 -8.04 10.05
CA LEU A 233 8.69 -9.19 10.29
C LEU A 233 8.90 -10.03 9.03
N ASP A 234 7.88 -10.07 8.16
CA ASP A 234 7.95 -10.77 6.87
C ASP A 234 9.02 -10.19 5.95
N TYR A 235 9.30 -8.88 6.06
CA TYR A 235 10.30 -8.21 5.22
C TYR A 235 11.72 -8.62 5.57
N PHE A 236 12.00 -8.90 6.84
CA PHE A 236 13.34 -9.36 7.25
C PHE A 236 13.71 -10.75 6.74
N ARG A 237 12.80 -11.43 6.01
CA ARG A 237 13.09 -12.69 5.30
C ARG A 237 13.72 -12.45 3.93
N ASP A 238 13.62 -11.24 3.38
CA ASP A 238 14.18 -10.90 2.07
C ASP A 238 15.70 -10.63 2.18
N PRO A 239 16.55 -11.37 1.44
CA PRO A 239 17.99 -11.10 1.38
C PRO A 239 18.33 -9.67 0.94
N ALA A 240 17.47 -9.01 0.16
CA ALA A 240 17.67 -7.62 -0.26
C ALA A 240 17.67 -6.63 0.91
N ILE A 241 17.12 -7.01 2.08
CA ILE A 241 17.13 -6.21 3.30
C ILE A 241 18.38 -6.46 4.16
N ALA A 242 19.20 -7.47 3.83
CA ALA A 242 20.39 -7.83 4.60
C ALA A 242 21.57 -6.85 4.45
N THR A 243 21.49 -5.86 3.55
CA THR A 243 22.50 -4.79 3.47
C THR A 243 22.47 -3.93 4.74
N THR A 244 23.64 -3.42 5.15
CA THR A 244 23.78 -2.67 6.41
C THR A 244 22.85 -1.46 6.46
N GLU A 245 22.72 -0.72 5.36
CA GLU A 245 21.87 0.46 5.24
C GLU A 245 20.38 0.10 5.34
N MET A 246 19.95 -0.93 4.61
CA MET A 246 18.56 -1.39 4.62
C MET A 246 18.17 -1.94 5.99
N ALA A 247 19.01 -2.79 6.59
CA ALA A 247 18.78 -3.38 7.90
C ALA A 247 18.67 -2.29 8.99
N SER A 248 19.53 -1.26 8.92
CA SER A 248 19.49 -0.12 9.84
C SER A 248 18.17 0.65 9.71
N CYS A 249 17.81 1.08 8.50
CA CYS A 249 16.55 1.79 8.28
C CYS A 249 15.32 0.95 8.63
N MET A 250 15.27 -0.33 8.23
CA MET A 250 14.18 -1.25 8.55
C MET A 250 14.02 -1.48 10.04
N SER A 251 15.11 -1.52 10.81
CA SER A 251 15.05 -1.64 12.27
C SER A 251 14.41 -0.40 12.90
N ALA A 252 14.78 0.79 12.45
CA ALA A 252 14.16 2.03 12.92
C ALA A 252 12.66 2.11 12.56
N ILE A 253 12.27 1.59 11.40
CA ILE A 253 10.85 1.47 11.02
C ILE A 253 10.12 0.52 11.97
N ALA A 254 10.68 -0.66 12.21
CA ALA A 254 10.11 -1.64 13.13
C ALA A 254 9.89 -1.04 14.54
N GLU A 255 10.88 -0.35 15.09
CA GLU A 255 10.76 0.36 16.38
C GLU A 255 9.61 1.37 16.36
N LYS A 256 9.49 2.17 15.29
CA LYS A 256 8.44 3.19 15.15
C LYS A 256 7.03 2.59 15.05
N VAL A 257 6.90 1.47 14.34
CA VAL A 257 5.63 0.75 14.18
C VAL A 257 5.18 0.15 15.52
N VAL A 258 6.10 -0.51 16.24
CA VAL A 258 5.84 -1.06 17.56
C VAL A 258 5.50 0.05 18.56
N ALA A 259 6.26 1.14 18.60
CA ALA A 259 5.99 2.27 19.49
C ALA A 259 4.61 2.89 19.25
N SER A 260 4.20 2.98 17.98
CA SER A 260 2.86 3.50 17.61
C SER A 260 1.74 2.59 18.11
N TYR A 261 1.89 1.27 17.95
CA TYR A 261 0.94 0.29 18.47
C TYR A 261 0.87 0.29 20.01
N LEU A 262 2.03 0.34 20.68
CA LEU A 262 2.11 0.39 22.14
C LEU A 262 1.47 1.66 22.70
N SER A 263 1.67 2.82 22.06
CA SER A 263 1.03 4.07 22.47
C SER A 263 -0.50 3.96 22.50
N LEU A 264 -1.10 3.33 21.49
CA LEU A 264 -2.55 3.09 21.45
C LEU A 264 -3.00 2.07 22.50
N THR A 265 -2.25 0.99 22.67
CA THR A 265 -2.49 -0.04 23.71
C THR A 265 -2.49 0.57 25.11
N MET A 266 -1.48 1.39 25.43
CA MET A 266 -1.36 2.06 26.72
C MET A 266 -2.42 3.13 26.95
N SER A 267 -3.03 3.68 25.89
CA SER A 267 -4.10 4.66 26.03
C SER A 267 -5.38 4.07 26.62
N GLY A 268 -5.61 2.75 26.44
CA GLY A 268 -6.80 2.04 26.91
C GLY A 268 -8.12 2.49 26.26
N LYS A 269 -8.07 3.21 25.14
CA LYS A 269 -9.25 3.85 24.52
C LYS A 269 -9.95 3.02 23.45
N SER A 270 -9.34 1.94 22.97
CA SER A 270 -9.85 1.15 21.84
C SER A 270 -9.80 -0.34 22.17
N GLU A 271 -10.91 -1.05 21.89
CA GLU A 271 -11.05 -2.50 22.11
C GLU A 271 -10.10 -3.32 21.22
N ASP A 272 -9.79 -2.81 20.02
CA ASP A 272 -8.83 -3.39 19.07
C ASP A 272 -7.39 -3.47 19.62
N PHE A 273 -7.13 -2.81 20.75
CA PHE A 273 -5.84 -2.77 21.43
C PHE A 273 -5.92 -3.34 22.85
N SER A 274 -6.91 -4.19 23.12
CA SER A 274 -7.03 -4.89 24.40
C SER A 274 -5.89 -5.88 24.64
N VAL A 275 -5.76 -6.36 25.88
CA VAL A 275 -4.73 -7.32 26.31
C VAL A 275 -4.75 -8.60 25.46
N ALA A 276 -5.93 -9.03 24.98
CA ALA A 276 -6.06 -10.22 24.13
C ALA A 276 -5.44 -10.01 22.74
N TYR A 277 -5.54 -8.81 22.17
CA TYR A 277 -4.88 -8.49 20.91
C TYR A 277 -3.37 -8.31 21.08
N LEU A 278 -2.94 -7.68 22.18
CA LEU A 278 -1.51 -7.57 22.52
C LEU A 278 -0.85 -8.95 22.66
N SER A 279 -1.49 -9.89 23.36
CA SER A 279 -0.95 -11.23 23.55
C SER A 279 -0.81 -11.99 22.22
N ARG A 280 -1.74 -11.77 21.27
CA ARG A 280 -1.65 -12.31 19.92
C ARG A 280 -0.47 -11.73 19.14
N GLU A 281 -0.30 -10.41 19.12
CA GLU A 281 0.86 -9.79 18.44
C GLU A 281 2.18 -10.26 19.07
N LEU A 282 2.26 -10.40 20.40
CA LEU A 282 3.43 -10.94 21.08
C LEU A 282 3.72 -12.40 20.69
N ALA A 283 2.68 -13.24 20.58
CA ALA A 283 2.83 -14.61 20.11
C ALA A 283 3.37 -14.66 18.66
N ALA A 284 2.86 -13.79 17.79
CA ALA A 284 3.34 -13.66 16.41
C ALA A 284 4.82 -13.22 16.36
N PHE A 285 5.24 -12.28 17.22
CA PHE A 285 6.67 -11.96 17.38
C PHE A 285 7.52 -13.18 17.76
N PHE A 286 7.08 -13.98 18.74
CA PHE A 286 7.82 -15.17 19.13
C PHE A 286 7.91 -16.19 17.99
N ILE A 287 6.83 -16.41 17.24
CA ILE A 287 6.83 -17.33 16.09
C ILE A 287 7.84 -16.85 15.02
N ALA A 288 7.75 -15.58 14.62
CA ALA A 288 8.63 -15.02 13.60
C ALA A 288 10.11 -15.02 14.00
N CYS A 289 10.40 -14.77 15.29
CA CYS A 289 11.77 -14.83 15.81
C CYS A 289 12.28 -16.27 16.00
N SER A 290 11.40 -17.25 16.19
CA SER A 290 11.79 -18.65 16.41
C SER A 290 12.14 -19.39 15.11
N HIS A 291 11.59 -18.95 13.97
CA HIS A 291 11.96 -19.49 12.66
C HIS A 291 13.39 -19.10 12.21
N ARG A 292 14.06 -18.20 12.96
CA ARG A 292 15.42 -17.69 12.67
C ARG A 292 16.57 -18.59 13.17
N VAL A 293 16.30 -19.76 13.76
CA VAL A 293 17.36 -20.69 14.18
C VAL A 293 17.68 -21.67 13.05
N GLU A 294 18.28 -21.18 11.97
CA GLU A 294 19.14 -22.00 11.12
C GLU A 294 20.59 -21.73 11.52
N ARG A 295 21.32 -22.82 11.78
CA ARG A 295 22.72 -22.86 12.25
C ARG A 295 23.71 -22.51 11.16
#